data_AF-A0A0R0LA07-F1
#
_entry.id   AF-A0A0R0LA07-F1
#
_cell.length_a   1.000
_cell.length_b   1.000
_cell.length_c   1.000
_cell.angle_alpha   90.00
_cell.angle_beta   90.00
_cell.angle_gamma   90.00
#
_symmetry.space_group_name_H-M   'P 1'
#
loop_
_entity.id
_entity.type
_entity.pdbx_description
1 polymer ?
#
loop_
_entity_poly.entity_id
_entity_poly.type
_entity_poly.pdbx_seq_one_letter_code
_entity_poly.pdbx_strand_id
1 'polypeptide(L)'
;MIGFTGAMISNLEFVYCNIFSKKGMKGMSISGMNNYSCFSIMLLSILTTFAIVVEDPKVWAAGWQTNVSQIGPNFVWWVAAQSVFYHLYNQVPYTSLDQISPLTFSIGNTMKRILVIVSSILIFPTLV
;
A
#
# COMPACT_ATOMS: atom_id res chain seq x y z
N MET A 1 9.06 -17.40 -9.73
CA MET A 1 8.72 -18.08 -8.46
C MET A 1 8.68 -17.12 -7.27
N ILE A 2 9.73 -16.32 -7.01
CA ILE A 2 9.78 -15.38 -5.86
C ILE A 2 8.60 -14.40 -5.84
N GLY A 3 8.23 -13.81 -6.98
CA GLY A 3 7.10 -12.86 -7.05
C GLY A 3 5.73 -13.47 -6.73
N PHE A 4 5.48 -14.71 -7.15
CA PHE A 4 4.24 -15.42 -6.82
C PHE A 4 4.16 -15.74 -5.33
N THR A 5 5.24 -16.26 -4.75
CA THR A 5 5.31 -16.55 -3.31
C THR A 5 5.14 -15.28 -2.47
N GLY A 6 5.79 -14.16 -2.84
CA GLY A 6 5.61 -12.88 -2.16
C GLY A 6 4.18 -12.34 -2.26
N ALA A 7 3.53 -12.50 -3.42
CA ALA A 7 2.12 -12.13 -3.59
C ALA A 7 1.20 -12.98 -2.69
N MET A 8 1.47 -14.27 -2.53
CA MET A 8 0.68 -15.14 -1.64
C MET A 8 0.88 -14.80 -0.17
N ILE A 9 2.12 -14.53 0.25
CA ILE A 9 2.44 -14.14 1.64
C ILE A 9 1.75 -12.81 2.00
N SER A 10 1.85 -11.80 1.14
CA SER A 10 1.22 -10.50 1.40
C SER A 10 -0.30 -10.59 1.55
N ASN A 11 -0.98 -11.45 0.77
CA ASN A 11 -2.42 -11.68 0.96
C ASN A 11 -2.74 -12.20 2.36
N LEU A 12 -1.95 -13.15 2.88
CA LEU A 12 -2.14 -13.67 4.24
C LEU A 12 -1.90 -12.59 5.29
N GLU A 13 -0.78 -11.86 5.19
CA GLU A 13 -0.43 -10.77 6.11
C GLU A 13 -1.50 -9.68 6.16
N PHE A 14 -1.99 -9.24 5.00
CA PHE A 14 -3.05 -8.23 4.93
C PHE A 14 -4.35 -8.70 5.60
N VAL A 15 -4.72 -9.98 5.43
CA VAL A 15 -5.90 -10.53 6.11
C VAL A 15 -5.72 -10.51 7.63
N TYR A 16 -4.57 -10.93 8.13
CA TYR A 16 -4.27 -10.86 9.57
C TYR A 16 -4.31 -9.43 10.09
N CYS A 17 -3.63 -8.49 9.42
CA CYS A 17 -3.67 -7.07 9.77
C CYS A 17 -5.10 -6.55 9.88
N ASN A 18 -5.96 -6.84 8.90
CA ASN A 18 -7.36 -6.38 8.93
C ASN A 18 -8.14 -6.96 10.12
N ILE A 19 -7.96 -8.25 10.44
CA ILE A 19 -8.64 -8.90 11.56
C ILE A 19 -8.17 -8.30 12.89
N PHE A 20 -6.86 -8.16 13.08
CA PHE A 20 -6.29 -7.57 14.30
C PHE A 20 -6.66 -6.09 14.45
N SER A 21 -6.60 -5.32 13.37
CA SER A 21 -7.02 -3.91 13.35
C SER A 21 -8.48 -3.78 13.74
N LYS A 22 -9.39 -4.61 13.22
CA LYS A 22 -10.81 -4.59 13.60
C LYS A 22 -11.01 -4.98 15.07
N LYS A 23 -10.26 -5.95 15.59
CA LYS A 23 -10.29 -6.35 17.01
C LYS A 23 -9.80 -5.21 17.91
N GLY A 24 -8.74 -4.51 17.52
CA GLY A 24 -8.20 -3.33 18.21
C GLY A 24 -9.18 -2.15 18.22
N MET A 25 -9.82 -1.85 17.09
CA MET A 25 -10.84 -0.79 16.98
C MET A 25 -12.01 -1.03 17.95
N LYS A 26 -12.51 -2.27 18.05
CA LYS A 26 -13.60 -2.62 18.99
C LYS A 26 -13.17 -2.66 20.46
N GLY A 27 -11.94 -3.09 20.74
CA GLY A 27 -11.44 -3.25 22.12
C GLY A 27 -11.00 -1.94 22.79
N MET A 28 -10.46 -0.99 22.01
CA MET A 28 -9.95 0.29 22.50
C MET A 28 -10.82 1.49 22.08
N SER A 29 -11.96 1.25 21.42
CA SER A 29 -12.86 2.30 20.87
C SER A 29 -12.14 3.33 19.99
N ILE A 30 -11.13 2.89 19.25
CA ILE A 30 -10.34 3.75 18.36
C ILE A 30 -11.03 3.78 17.00
N SER A 31 -11.35 4.98 16.50
CA SER A 31 -11.88 5.16 15.15
C SER A 31 -10.95 4.58 14.09
N GLY A 32 -11.51 4.02 13.02
CA GLY A 32 -10.75 3.42 11.92
C GLY A 32 -9.62 4.31 11.38
N MET A 33 -9.88 5.62 11.31
CA MET A 33 -8.90 6.61 10.85
C MET A 33 -7.71 6.74 11.81
N ASN A 34 -7.95 6.78 13.12
CA ASN A 34 -6.88 6.92 14.10
C ASN A 34 -6.04 5.64 14.20
N ASN A 35 -6.67 4.48 14.01
CA ASN A 35 -5.97 3.20 13.93
C ASN A 35 -5.03 3.13 12.72
N TYR A 36 -5.48 3.61 11.55
CA TYR A 36 -4.63 3.71 10.37
C TYR A 36 -3.46 4.67 10.58
N SER A 37 -3.70 5.86 11.15
CA SER A 37 -2.63 6.82 11.43
C SER A 37 -1.55 6.23 12.33
N CYS A 38 -1.94 5.60 13.45
CA CYS A 38 -1.01 4.93 14.36
C CYS A 38 -0.21 3.83 13.65
N PHE A 39 -0.89 2.97 12.89
CA PHE A 39 -0.26 1.90 12.14
C PHE A 39 0.73 2.42 11.09
N SER A 40 0.39 3.48 10.37
CA SER A 40 1.25 4.09 9.34
C SER A 40 2.54 4.70 9.93
N ILE A 41 2.47 5.32 11.10
CA ILE A 41 3.64 5.89 11.79
C ILE A 41 4.56 4.77 12.27
N MET A 42 4.00 3.72 12.86
CA MET A 42 4.79 2.56 13.31
C MET A 42 5.48 1.86 12.13
N LEU A 43 4.75 1.67 11.04
CA LEU A 43 5.29 1.08 9.80
C LEU A 43 6.40 1.94 9.20
N LEU A 44 6.27 3.27 9.23
CA LEU A 44 7.30 4.17 8.73
C LEU A 44 8.64 3.90 9.44
N SER A 45 8.65 3.84 10.77
CA SER A 45 9.88 3.60 11.55
C SER A 45 10.53 2.25 11.24
N ILE A 46 9.71 1.20 11.13
CA ILE A 46 10.20 -0.16 10.86
C ILE A 46 10.71 -0.28 9.41
N LEU A 47 9.92 0.20 8.44
CA LEU A 47 10.25 0.11 7.02
C LEU A 47 11.44 0.99 6.65
N THR A 48 11.59 2.18 7.23
CA THR A 48 12.78 3.01 6.99
C THR A 48 14.04 2.30 7.46
N THR A 49 14.01 1.65 8.62
CA THR A 49 15.16 0.89 9.12
C THR A 49 15.47 -0.30 8.21
N PHE A 50 14.45 -1.07 7.82
CA PHE A 50 14.62 -2.22 6.93
C PHE A 50 15.13 -1.80 5.55
N ALA A 51 14.60 -0.71 4.99
CA ALA A 51 15.03 -0.18 3.70
C ALA A 51 16.50 0.20 3.72
N ILE A 52 17.00 0.87 4.76
CA ILE A 52 18.43 1.23 4.87
C ILE A 52 19.33 -0.01 4.97
N VAL A 53 18.87 -1.07 5.66
CA VAL A 53 19.66 -2.30 5.86
C VAL A 53 19.70 -3.17 4.60
N VAL A 54 18.59 -3.25 3.87
CA VAL A 54 18.45 -4.12 2.68
C VAL A 54 18.85 -3.39 1.40
N GLU A 55 18.51 -2.12 1.29
CA GLU A 55 18.79 -1.28 0.13
C GLU A 55 19.87 -0.25 0.51
N ASP A 56 21.08 -0.45 -0.01
CA ASP A 56 22.17 0.51 0.19
C ASP A 56 21.77 1.91 -0.30
N PRO A 57 22.02 3.00 0.48
CA PRO A 57 21.69 4.37 0.07
C PRO A 57 22.27 4.78 -1.29
N LYS A 58 23.36 4.13 -1.72
CA LYS A 58 24.00 4.35 -3.02
C LYS A 58 23.15 3.83 -4.18
N VAL A 59 22.46 2.70 -4.00
CA VAL A 59 21.56 2.14 -5.02
C VAL A 59 20.36 3.07 -5.21
N TRP A 60 19.85 3.61 -4.11
CA TRP A 60 18.75 4.57 -4.13
C TRP A 60 19.13 5.87 -4.85
N ALA A 61 20.31 6.42 -4.55
CA ALA A 61 20.84 7.61 -5.22
C ALA A 61 21.05 7.38 -6.73
N ALA A 62 21.57 6.22 -7.13
CA ALA A 62 21.74 5.87 -8.54
C ALA A 62 20.38 5.78 -9.26
N GLY A 63 19.41 5.07 -8.68
CA GLY A 63 18.06 4.95 -9.25
C GLY A 63 17.35 6.30 -9.37
N TRP A 64 17.52 7.18 -8.38
CA TRP A 64 16.97 8.54 -8.44
C TRP A 64 17.53 9.34 -9.63
N GLN A 65 18.85 9.31 -9.82
CA GLN A 65 19.49 10.02 -10.94
C GLN A 65 19.05 9.46 -12.29
N THR A 66 18.96 8.13 -12.43
CA THR A 66 18.48 7.49 -13.65
C THR A 66 17.04 7.91 -13.97
N ASN A 67 16.13 7.90 -13.00
CA ASN A 67 14.73 8.26 -13.22
C ASN A 67 14.55 9.73 -13.57
N VAL A 68 15.29 10.63 -12.88
CA VAL A 68 15.27 12.06 -13.22
C VAL A 68 15.83 12.32 -14.62
N SER A 69 16.85 11.57 -15.06
CA SER A 69 17.39 11.70 -16.41
C SER A 69 16.42 11.23 -17.51
N GLN A 70 15.58 10.23 -17.24
CA GLN A 70 14.64 9.65 -18.21
C GLN A 70 13.30 10.40 -18.28
N ILE A 71 12.77 10.79 -17.12
CA ILE A 71 11.43 11.40 -16.99
C ILE A 71 11.51 12.92 -16.88
N GLY A 72 12.68 13.46 -16.53
CA GLY A 72 12.90 14.89 -16.29
C GLY A 72 12.56 15.33 -14.85
N PRO A 73 12.67 16.64 -14.55
CA PRO A 73 12.46 17.17 -13.19
C PRO A 73 11.04 16.97 -12.66
N ASN A 74 10.06 16.74 -13.55
CA ASN A 74 8.67 16.44 -13.18
C ASN A 74 8.52 15.09 -12.47
N PHE A 75 9.54 14.22 -12.49
CA PHE A 75 9.55 12.97 -11.73
C PHE A 75 9.23 13.18 -10.24
N VAL A 76 9.75 14.25 -9.64
CA VAL A 76 9.51 14.57 -8.22
C VAL A 76 8.02 14.79 -7.94
N TRP A 77 7.31 15.46 -8.86
CA TRP A 77 5.87 15.66 -8.75
C TRP A 77 5.10 14.34 -8.86
N TRP A 78 5.52 13.43 -9.73
CA TRP A 78 4.91 12.10 -9.84
C TRP A 78 5.11 11.27 -8.57
N VAL A 79 6.29 11.30 -7.98
CA VAL A 79 6.58 10.62 -6.69
C VAL A 79 5.72 11.20 -5.56
N ALA A 80 5.61 12.54 -5.48
CA ALA A 80 4.78 13.21 -4.49
C ALA A 80 3.29 12.85 -4.67
N ALA A 81 2.78 12.92 -5.90
CA ALA A 81 1.40 12.56 -6.21
C ALA A 81 1.11 11.09 -5.86
N GLN A 82 1.97 10.16 -6.28
CA GLN A 82 1.83 8.74 -5.96
C GLN A 82 1.78 8.51 -4.45
N SER A 83 2.63 9.18 -3.67
CA SER A 83 2.67 9.06 -2.20
C SER A 83 1.37 9.54 -1.55
N VAL A 84 0.83 10.68 -1.99
CA VAL A 84 -0.45 11.21 -1.49
C VAL A 84 -1.60 10.27 -1.82
N PHE A 85 -1.70 9.83 -3.09
CA PHE A 85 -2.75 8.90 -3.50
C PHE A 85 -2.64 7.55 -2.78
N TYR A 86 -1.43 7.06 -2.53
CA TYR A 86 -1.22 5.83 -1.76
C TYR A 86 -1.72 5.97 -0.31
N HIS A 87 -1.43 7.09 0.34
CA HIS A 87 -1.90 7.32 1.72
C HIS A 87 -3.43 7.41 1.78
N LEU A 88 -4.05 8.18 0.89
CA LEU A 88 -5.50 8.31 0.80
C LEU A 88 -6.17 6.97 0.46
N TYR A 89 -5.59 6.22 -0.48
CA TYR A 89 -6.04 4.89 -0.87
C TYR A 89 -6.05 3.89 0.28
N ASN A 90 -5.10 3.99 1.21
CA ASN A 90 -5.01 3.11 2.37
C ASN A 90 -5.82 3.61 3.56
N GLN A 91 -6.07 4.92 3.68
CA GLN A 91 -6.91 5.49 4.72
C GLN A 91 -8.39 5.09 4.58
N VAL A 92 -8.94 5.20 3.36
CA VAL A 92 -10.36 4.91 3.09
C VAL A 92 -10.78 3.49 3.53
N PRO A 93 -10.01 2.42 3.21
CA PRO A 93 -10.30 1.07 3.66
C PRO A 93 -10.40 0.92 5.19
N TYR A 94 -9.55 1.58 5.97
CA TYR A 94 -9.59 1.48 7.44
C TYR A 94 -10.80 2.20 8.03
N THR A 95 -11.22 3.32 7.44
CA THR A 95 -12.48 3.99 7.80
C THR A 95 -13.68 3.14 7.44
N SER A 96 -13.69 2.48 6.28
CA SER A 96 -14.75 1.54 5.90
C SER A 96 -14.75 0.29 6.78
N LEU A 97 -13.58 -0.25 7.10
CA LEU A 97 -13.42 -1.42 7.97
C LEU A 97 -14.03 -1.18 9.34
N ASP A 98 -14.03 0.06 9.86
CA ASP A 98 -14.69 0.41 11.11
C ASP A 98 -16.21 0.16 11.05
N GLN A 99 -16.84 0.45 9.91
CA GLN A 99 -18.29 0.37 9.73
C GLN A 99 -18.78 -1.00 9.25
N ILE A 100 -17.94 -1.78 8.57
CA ILE A 100 -18.34 -3.07 7.97
C ILE A 100 -17.63 -4.27 8.60
N SER A 101 -18.10 -5.48 8.27
CA SER A 101 -17.44 -6.72 8.69
C SER A 101 -16.13 -6.97 7.90
N PRO A 102 -15.12 -7.63 8.48
CA PRO A 102 -13.90 -8.02 7.75
C PRO A 102 -14.18 -8.87 6.49
N LEU A 103 -15.25 -9.67 6.51
CA LEU A 103 -15.66 -10.47 5.36
C LEU A 103 -16.13 -9.59 4.20
N THR A 104 -17.03 -8.63 4.48
CA THR A 104 -17.51 -7.66 3.49
C THR A 104 -16.37 -6.81 2.95
N PHE A 105 -15.46 -6.40 3.82
CA PHE A 105 -14.26 -5.66 3.45
C PHE A 105 -13.37 -6.45 2.48
N SER A 106 -13.19 -7.75 2.72
CA SER A 106 -12.42 -8.62 1.82
C SER A 106 -13.06 -8.72 0.43
N ILE A 107 -14.39 -8.79 0.34
CA ILE A 107 -15.11 -8.78 -0.95
C ILE A 107 -14.89 -7.46 -1.69
N GLY A 108 -14.95 -6.32 -0.97
CA GLY A 108 -14.64 -5.00 -1.53
C GLY A 108 -13.21 -4.92 -2.09
N ASN A 109 -12.24 -5.51 -1.38
CA ASN A 109 -10.86 -5.60 -1.87
C ASN A 109 -10.74 -6.42 -3.16
N THR A 110 -11.51 -7.50 -3.31
CA THR A 110 -11.54 -8.27 -4.57
C THR A 110 -12.11 -7.44 -5.72
N MET A 111 -13.22 -6.74 -5.51
CA MET A 111 -13.81 -5.85 -6.53
C MET A 111 -12.84 -4.75 -6.97
N LYS A 112 -12.14 -4.15 -5.99
CA LYS A 112 -11.10 -3.15 -6.23
C LYS A 112 -9.96 -3.71 -7.11
N ARG A 113 -9.55 -4.96 -6.89
CA ARG A 113 -8.53 -5.63 -7.73
C ARG A 113 -9.03 -5.82 -9.17
N ILE A 114 -10.29 -6.21 -9.36
CA ILE A 114 -10.90 -6.34 -10.70
C ILE A 114 -10.86 -4.99 -11.44
N LEU A 115 -11.25 -3.91 -10.77
CA LEU A 115 -11.20 -2.56 -11.37
C LEU A 115 -9.77 -2.17 -11.78
N VAL A 116 -8.78 -2.41 -10.93
CA VAL A 116 -7.38 -2.12 -11.25
C VAL A 116 -6.92 -2.93 -12.47
N ILE A 117 -7.23 -4.23 -12.53
CA ILE A 117 -6.86 -5.08 -13.66
C ILE A 117 -7.48 -4.57 -14.97
N VAL A 118 -8.79 -4.28 -14.96
CA VAL A 118 -9.50 -3.78 -16.15
C VAL A 118 -8.93 -2.43 -16.60
N SER A 119 -8.72 -1.49 -15.67
CA SER A 119 -8.12 -0.19 -16.00
C SER A 119 -6.69 -0.33 -16.53
N SER A 120 -5.88 -1.21 -15.95
CA SER A 120 -4.53 -1.47 -16.44
C SER A 120 -4.53 -2.00 -17.87
N ILE A 121 -5.41 -2.94 -18.22
CA ILE A 121 -5.53 -3.49 -19.59
C ILE A 121 -5.94 -2.39 -20.59
N LEU A 122 -6.83 -1.48 -20.19
CA LEU A 122 -7.30 -0.40 -21.07
C LEU A 122 -6.26 0.71 -21.29
N ILE A 123 -5.56 1.10 -20.23
CA ILE A 123 -4.58 2.21 -20.25
C ILE A 123 -3.24 1.75 -20.80
N PHE A 124 -2.80 0.57 -20.39
CA PHE A 124 -1.62 -0.10 -20.89
C PHE A 124 -2.11 -1.32 -21.65
N PRO A 125 -2.44 -1.20 -22.96
CA PRO A 125 -2.71 -2.35 -23.80
C PRO A 125 -1.41 -3.15 -23.92
N THR A 126 -1.12 -3.96 -22.90
CA THR A 126 -0.09 -4.97 -22.94
C THR A 126 -0.53 -5.98 -23.98
N LEU A 127 0.11 -5.92 -25.15
CA LEU A 127 0.25 -7.06 -26.03
C LEU A 127 0.73 -8.22 -25.15
N VAL A 128 -0.13 -9.21 -25.00
CA VAL A 128 0.20 -10.52 -24.44
C VAL A 128 1.40 -11.11 -25.19
#